data_AF-A0A1D2U934-F1
#
_entry.id   AF-A0A1D2U934-F1
#
_cell.length_a   1.000
_cell.length_b   1.000
_cell.length_c   1.000
_cell.angle_alpha   90.00
_cell.angle_beta   90.00
_cell.angle_gamma   90.00
#
_symmetry.space_group_name_H-M   'P 1'
#
loop_
_entity.id
_entity.type
_entity.pdbx_description
1 polymer ?
#
loop_
_entity_poly.entity_id
_entity_poly.type
_entity_poly.pdbx_seq_one_letter_code
_entity_poly.pdbx_strand_id
1 'polypeptide(L)'
;MTCPRTEDLSAYADQALPARRQAALRQHLLGCPACRQQLDALQALRQQLRALPSPTLGFDLAAQLQDRLPRRPPKPRRVGWSLPNWLPAGVATGAALVSGLWLGGLLLGTGAAIPTTAVTTGTAMARVFDPVPPGGLCAAAEICRLPRNLP
;
A
#
# COMPACT_ATOMS: atom_id res chain seq x y z
N MET A 1 34.07 -13.34 -9.18
CA MET A 1 32.74 -12.71 -9.04
C MET A 1 32.85 -11.61 -8.02
N THR A 2 32.42 -10.39 -8.35
CA THR A 2 32.55 -9.23 -7.47
C THR A 2 31.64 -9.36 -6.26
N CYS A 3 32.16 -9.14 -5.05
CA CYS A 3 31.34 -9.13 -3.85
C CYS A 3 30.43 -7.89 -3.81
N PRO A 4 29.19 -8.01 -3.29
CA PRO A 4 28.30 -6.87 -3.09
C PRO A 4 28.88 -5.91 -2.05
N ARG A 5 28.34 -4.68 -2.02
CA ARG A 5 28.70 -3.72 -0.98
C ARG A 5 28.09 -4.12 0.36
N THR A 6 28.69 -3.64 1.45
CA THR A 6 28.20 -3.93 2.80
C THR A 6 26.81 -3.32 3.02
N GLU A 7 26.52 -2.17 2.42
CA GLU A 7 25.18 -1.55 2.46
C GLU A 7 24.09 -2.48 1.92
N ASP A 8 24.37 -3.25 0.86
CA ASP A 8 23.41 -4.20 0.30
C ASP A 8 23.18 -5.39 1.23
N LEU A 9 24.22 -5.88 1.92
CA LEU A 9 24.09 -6.93 2.95
C LEU A 9 23.26 -6.46 4.14
N SER A 10 23.46 -5.22 4.58
CA SER A 10 22.63 -4.59 5.63
C SER A 10 21.18 -4.45 5.18
N ALA A 11 20.95 -3.89 3.99
CA ALA A 11 19.61 -3.74 3.43
C ALA A 11 18.91 -5.09 3.22
N TYR A 12 19.66 -6.15 2.92
CA TYR A 12 19.15 -7.52 2.88
C TYR A 12 18.70 -8.01 4.26
N ALA A 13 19.50 -7.80 5.31
CA ALA A 13 19.17 -8.17 6.68
C ALA A 13 17.92 -7.43 7.21
N ASP A 14 17.72 -6.18 6.78
CA ASP A 14 16.57 -5.35 7.12
C ASP A 14 15.34 -5.58 6.23
N GLN A 15 15.41 -6.48 5.23
CA GLN A 15 14.35 -6.72 4.24
C GLN A 15 13.98 -5.46 3.42
N ALA A 16 14.93 -4.54 3.27
CA ALA A 16 14.77 -3.26 2.58
C ALA A 16 15.21 -3.29 1.11
N LEU A 17 15.67 -4.44 0.60
CA LEU A 17 16.04 -4.60 -0.81
C LEU A 17 14.83 -4.95 -1.68
N PRO A 18 14.78 -4.45 -2.94
CA PRO A 18 13.78 -4.88 -3.90
C PRO A 18 13.97 -6.36 -4.26
N ALA A 19 12.86 -7.06 -4.53
CA ALA A 19 12.81 -8.52 -4.73
C ALA A 19 13.86 -9.05 -5.73
N ARG A 20 14.10 -8.33 -6.84
CA ARG A 20 15.11 -8.70 -7.84
C ARG A 20 16.52 -8.72 -7.27
N ARG A 21 16.91 -7.71 -6.49
CA ARG A 21 18.24 -7.66 -5.86
C ARG A 21 18.36 -8.68 -4.74
N GLN A 22 17.27 -8.90 -4.00
CA GLN A 22 17.22 -9.92 -2.96
C GLN A 22 17.49 -11.33 -3.53
N ALA A 23 16.92 -11.66 -4.68
CA ALA A 23 17.16 -12.94 -5.36
C ALA A 23 18.62 -13.09 -5.84
N ALA A 24 19.19 -12.05 -6.47
CA ALA A 24 20.58 -12.06 -6.92
C ALA A 24 21.56 -12.23 -5.75
N LEU A 25 21.32 -11.53 -4.64
CA LEU A 25 22.15 -11.61 -3.46
C LEU A 25 22.04 -12.98 -2.78
N ARG A 26 20.84 -13.59 -2.73
CA ARG A 26 20.66 -14.98 -2.27
C ARG A 26 21.50 -15.97 -3.07
N GLN A 27 21.51 -15.84 -4.39
CA GLN A 27 22.33 -16.69 -5.25
C GLN A 27 23.83 -16.49 -4.97
N HIS A 28 24.27 -15.25 -4.75
CA HIS A 28 25.65 -14.94 -4.38
C HIS A 28 26.05 -15.59 -3.04
N LEU A 29 25.18 -15.54 -2.04
CA LEU A 29 25.44 -16.12 -0.71
C LEU A 29 25.65 -17.64 -0.75
N LEU A 30 25.09 -18.35 -1.73
CA LEU A 30 25.35 -19.79 -1.92
C LEU A 30 26.81 -20.06 -2.31
N GLY A 31 27.47 -19.14 -3.02
CA GLY A 31 28.83 -19.29 -3.53
C GLY A 31 29.92 -18.55 -2.76
N CYS A 32 29.57 -17.59 -1.89
CA CYS A 32 30.54 -16.75 -1.20
C CYS A 32 30.49 -16.93 0.33
N PRO A 33 31.45 -17.62 0.97
CA PRO A 33 31.50 -17.76 2.42
C PRO A 33 31.76 -16.44 3.15
N ALA A 34 32.58 -15.54 2.59
CA ALA A 34 32.90 -14.26 3.22
C ALA A 34 31.65 -13.36 3.39
N CYS A 35 30.81 -13.28 2.36
CA CYS A 35 29.56 -12.52 2.44
C CYS A 35 28.54 -13.17 3.38
N ARG A 36 28.51 -14.50 3.50
CA ARG A 36 27.70 -15.19 4.51
C ARG A 36 28.14 -14.83 5.92
N GLN A 37 29.43 -14.90 6.19
CA GLN A 37 29.99 -14.57 7.50
C GLN A 37 29.72 -13.12 7.90
N GLN A 38 29.82 -12.18 6.95
CA GLN A 38 29.43 -10.78 7.16
C GLN A 38 27.94 -10.62 7.45
N LEU A 39 27.08 -11.32 6.71
CA LEU A 39 25.63 -11.29 6.95
C LEU A 39 25.27 -11.85 8.33
N ASP A 40 25.91 -12.95 8.74
CA ASP A 40 25.71 -13.56 10.05
C ASP A 40 26.11 -12.59 11.18
N ALA A 41 27.23 -11.87 11.01
CA ALA A 41 27.66 -10.84 11.96
C ALA A 41 26.65 -9.70 12.08
N LEU A 42 26.09 -9.21 10.96
CA LEU A 42 25.04 -8.19 10.96
C LEU A 42 23.76 -8.68 11.66
N GLN A 43 23.36 -9.93 11.42
CA GLN A 43 22.20 -10.53 12.05
C GLN A 43 22.39 -10.71 13.57
N ALA A 44 23.57 -11.15 14.00
CA ALA A 44 23.91 -11.28 15.41
C ALA A 44 23.85 -9.92 16.14
N LEU A 45 24.43 -8.87 15.55
CA LEU A 45 24.35 -7.51 16.08
C LEU A 45 22.89 -7.05 16.21
N ARG A 46 22.07 -7.28 15.18
CA ARG A 46 20.64 -6.92 15.20
C ARG A 46 19.87 -7.66 16.30
N GLN A 47 20.20 -8.92 16.57
CA GLN A 47 19.60 -9.68 17.66
C GLN A 47 19.97 -9.10 19.03
N GLN A 48 21.24 -8.74 19.23
CA GLN A 48 21.70 -8.07 20.45
C GLN A 48 20.98 -6.74 20.66
N LEU A 49 20.87 -5.91 19.61
CA LEU A 49 20.16 -4.64 19.67
C LEU A 49 18.67 -4.78 20.03
N ARG A 50 18.02 -5.85 19.57
CA ARG A 50 16.63 -6.16 19.92
C ARG A 50 16.44 -6.68 21.34
N ALA A 51 17.49 -7.22 21.94
CA ALA A 51 17.46 -7.71 23.31
C ALA A 51 17.59 -6.58 24.34
N LEU A 52 17.91 -5.34 23.92
CA LEU A 52 17.94 -4.20 24.82
C LEU A 52 16.53 -3.93 25.39
N PRO A 53 16.44 -3.50 26.65
CA PRO A 53 15.17 -3.11 27.25
C PRO A 53 14.56 -1.96 26.45
N SER A 54 13.26 -2.07 26.17
CA SER A 54 12.51 -0.98 25.54
C SER A 54 12.37 0.18 26.53
N PRO A 55 12.57 1.44 26.10
CA PRO A 55 12.37 2.58 26.97
C PRO A 55 10.91 2.64 27.42
N THR A 56 10.69 2.92 28.71
CA THR A 56 9.35 3.17 29.24
C THR A 56 8.83 4.50 28.70
N LEU A 57 7.73 4.44 27.96
CA LEU A 57 6.99 5.65 27.56
C LEU A 57 6.26 6.18 28.80
N GLY A 58 6.42 7.46 29.13
CA GLY A 58 5.76 8.11 30.29
C GLY A 58 4.25 8.31 30.12
N PHE A 59 3.64 7.68 29.12
CA PHE A 59 2.22 7.76 28.79
C PHE A 59 1.80 6.49 28.03
N ASP A 60 0.51 6.20 28.03
CA ASP A 60 -0.05 5.08 27.29
C ASP A 60 -0.16 5.42 25.79
N LEU A 61 0.89 5.07 25.04
CA LEU A 61 0.93 5.23 23.59
C LEU A 61 -0.10 4.33 22.89
N ALA A 62 -0.40 3.15 23.43
CA ALA A 62 -1.35 2.22 22.82
C ALA A 62 -2.77 2.82 22.83
N ALA A 63 -3.19 3.39 23.97
CA ALA A 63 -4.46 4.09 24.09
C ALA A 63 -4.57 5.25 23.09
N GLN A 64 -3.53 6.08 22.93
CA GLN A 64 -3.55 7.21 21.99
C GLN A 64 -3.59 6.76 20.52
N LEU A 65 -2.93 5.66 20.18
CA LEU A 65 -2.94 5.11 18.83
C LEU A 65 -4.26 4.41 18.49
N GLN A 66 -4.89 3.77 19.46
CA GLN A 66 -6.11 2.99 19.22
C GLN A 66 -7.25 3.84 18.65
N ASP A 67 -7.36 5.10 19.06
CA ASP A 67 -8.34 6.06 18.53
C ASP A 67 -7.97 6.60 17.14
N ARG A 68 -6.70 6.48 16.73
CA ARG A 68 -6.18 6.95 15.45
C ARG A 68 -6.06 5.86 14.39
N LEU A 69 -5.96 4.59 14.80
CA LEU A 69 -5.93 3.49 13.85
C LEU A 69 -7.32 3.27 13.26
N PRO A 70 -7.44 3.19 11.92
CA PRO A 70 -8.70 2.82 11.31
C PRO A 70 -9.11 1.45 11.85
N ARG A 71 -10.30 1.37 12.44
CA ARG A 71 -10.89 0.07 12.81
C ARG A 71 -10.90 -0.77 11.55
N ARG A 72 -10.17 -1.89 11.56
CA ARG A 72 -10.18 -2.83 10.45
C ARG A 72 -11.65 -3.21 10.22
N PRO A 73 -12.24 -2.90 9.06
CA PRO A 73 -13.63 -3.24 8.82
C PRO A 73 -13.77 -4.75 9.01
N PRO A 74 -14.82 -5.23 9.70
CA PRO A 74 -15.04 -6.67 9.82
C PRO A 74 -15.01 -7.25 8.41
N LYS A 75 -14.15 -8.25 8.20
CA LYS A 75 -14.08 -8.95 6.91
C LYS A 75 -15.50 -9.44 6.62
N PRO A 76 -16.11 -9.07 5.47
CA PRO A 76 -17.48 -9.50 5.19
C PRO A 76 -17.49 -11.02 5.29
N ARG A 77 -18.26 -11.54 6.25
CA ARG A 77 -18.57 -12.96 6.29
C ARG A 77 -19.20 -13.23 4.93
N ARG A 78 -18.52 -14.01 4.09
CA ARG A 78 -19.15 -14.59 2.91
C ARG A 78 -20.27 -15.46 3.45
N VAL A 79 -21.48 -14.90 3.51
CA VAL A 79 -22.71 -15.66 3.68
C VAL A 79 -22.79 -16.47 2.40
N GLY A 80 -22.19 -17.66 2.44
CA GLY A 80 -22.32 -18.64 1.39
C GLY A 80 -23.76 -19.08 1.40
N TRP A 81 -24.60 -18.40 0.61
CA TRP A 81 -25.87 -18.95 0.19
C TRP A 81 -25.50 -20.20 -0.61
N SER A 82 -25.51 -21.35 0.05
CA SER A 82 -25.43 -22.64 -0.60
C SER A 82 -26.72 -22.78 -1.40
N LEU A 83 -26.70 -22.35 -2.66
CA LEU A 83 -27.75 -22.73 -3.59
C LEU A 83 -27.75 -24.26 -3.68
N PRO A 84 -28.93 -24.90 -3.60
CA PRO A 84 -29.01 -26.35 -3.71
C PRO A 84 -28.34 -26.79 -5.02
N ASN A 85 -27.40 -27.72 -4.91
CA ASN A 85 -26.54 -28.27 -5.99
C ASN A 85 -27.32 -29.03 -7.09
N TRP A 86 -28.63 -28.83 -7.18
CA TRP A 86 -29.55 -29.48 -8.10
C TRP A 86 -29.91 -28.60 -9.30
N LEU A 87 -29.45 -27.35 -9.33
CA LEU A 87 -29.64 -26.44 -10.46
C LEU A 87 -28.37 -26.41 -11.33
N PRO A 88 -28.42 -26.83 -12.61
CA PRO A 88 -27.27 -26.78 -13.49
C PRO A 88 -26.81 -25.32 -13.64
N ALA A 89 -25.50 -25.10 -13.50
CA ALA A 89 -24.87 -23.78 -13.42
C ALA A 89 -25.19 -22.81 -14.59
N GLY A 90 -25.74 -23.31 -15.71
CA GLY A 90 -26.16 -22.51 -16.85
C GLY A 90 -27.52 -21.82 -16.74
N VAL A 91 -28.42 -22.26 -15.85
CA VAL A 91 -29.78 -21.70 -15.76
C VAL A 91 -29.78 -20.35 -15.03
N ALA A 92 -28.95 -20.20 -14.01
CA ALA A 92 -28.87 -18.98 -13.21
C ALA A 92 -28.27 -17.79 -14.01
N THR A 93 -27.28 -18.04 -14.86
CA THR A 93 -26.69 -17.00 -15.74
C THR A 93 -27.64 -16.61 -16.88
N GLY A 94 -28.38 -17.57 -17.44
CA GLY A 94 -29.39 -17.29 -18.46
C GLY A 94 -30.53 -16.40 -17.94
N ALA A 95 -31.08 -16.72 -16.77
CA ALA A 95 -32.15 -15.92 -16.16
C ALA A 95 -31.70 -14.49 -15.81
N ALA A 96 -30.46 -14.31 -15.35
CA ALA A 96 -29.90 -13.00 -15.05
C ALA A 96 -29.72 -12.13 -16.32
N LEU A 97 -29.24 -12.70 -17.41
CA LEU A 97 -29.10 -11.98 -18.69
C LEU A 97 -30.46 -11.61 -19.29
N VAL A 98 -31.42 -12.53 -19.28
CA VAL A 98 -32.77 -12.27 -19.82
C VAL A 98 -33.50 -11.20 -18.99
N SER A 99 -33.47 -11.31 -17.66
CA SER A 99 -34.08 -10.30 -16.79
C SER A 99 -33.38 -8.94 -16.92
N GLY A 100 -32.05 -8.91 -17.01
CA GLY A 100 -31.28 -7.70 -17.25
C GLY A 100 -31.59 -7.03 -18.59
N LEU A 101 -31.67 -7.80 -19.68
CA LEU A 101 -32.06 -7.27 -21.01
C LEU A 101 -33.50 -6.78 -21.01
N TRP A 102 -34.41 -7.50 -20.36
CA TRP A 102 -35.83 -7.14 -20.31
C TRP A 102 -36.08 -5.87 -19.50
N LEU A 103 -35.51 -5.78 -18.28
CA LEU A 103 -35.55 -4.58 -17.44
C LEU A 103 -34.84 -3.40 -18.11
N GLY A 104 -33.65 -3.63 -18.69
CA GLY A 104 -32.91 -2.61 -19.43
C GLY A 104 -33.69 -2.09 -20.63
N GLY A 105 -34.31 -2.97 -21.41
CA GLY A 105 -35.19 -2.59 -22.51
C GLY A 105 -36.41 -1.79 -22.06
N LEU A 106 -36.97 -2.11 -20.89
CA LEU A 106 -38.08 -1.36 -20.30
C LEU A 106 -37.64 0.05 -19.87
N LEU A 107 -36.46 0.16 -19.25
CA LEU A 107 -35.85 1.43 -18.82
C LEU A 107 -35.44 2.33 -20.00
N LEU A 108 -34.94 1.76 -21.10
CA LEU A 108 -34.60 2.51 -22.31
C LEU A 108 -35.81 2.81 -23.21
N GLY A 109 -36.83 1.93 -23.20
CA GLY A 109 -38.05 2.06 -24.00
C GLY A 109 -39.04 3.08 -23.43
N THR A 110 -39.06 3.27 -22.12
CA THR A 110 -39.63 4.48 -21.52
C THR A 110 -38.57 5.57 -21.65
N GLY A 111 -38.74 6.53 -22.55
CA GLY A 111 -37.77 7.58 -22.88
C GLY A 111 -37.38 8.54 -21.75
N ALA A 112 -36.86 8.02 -20.64
CA ALA A 112 -36.16 8.77 -19.63
C ALA A 112 -34.76 9.07 -20.18
N ALA A 113 -34.66 10.18 -20.92
CA ALA A 113 -33.40 10.79 -21.27
C ALA A 113 -32.57 10.97 -19.99
N ILE A 114 -31.46 10.23 -19.87
CA ILE A 114 -30.49 10.45 -18.80
C ILE A 114 -29.87 11.81 -19.08
N PRO A 115 -30.05 12.84 -18.22
CA PRO A 115 -29.32 14.09 -18.39
C PRO A 115 -27.83 13.78 -18.22
N THR A 116 -27.05 13.91 -19.29
CA THR A 116 -25.58 13.77 -19.32
C THR A 116 -24.85 14.93 -18.63
N THR A 117 -25.55 15.72 -17.83
CA THR A 117 -25.01 16.88 -17.13
C THR A 117 -24.89 16.59 -15.63
N ALA A 118 -23.82 15.88 -15.24
CA ALA A 118 -23.09 16.12 -13.99
C ALA A 118 -22.02 15.04 -13.76
N VAL A 119 -20.95 15.09 -14.55
CA VAL A 119 -19.65 14.55 -14.13
C VAL A 119 -18.69 15.73 -14.03
N THR A 120 -18.85 16.50 -12.96
CA THR A 120 -17.93 17.59 -12.59
C THR A 120 -17.75 17.71 -11.06
N THR A 121 -17.90 16.61 -10.33
CA THR A 121 -17.50 16.52 -8.90
C THR A 121 -16.28 15.62 -8.75
N GLY A 122 -15.20 16.01 -9.42
CA GLY A 122 -13.89 15.41 -9.26
C GLY A 122 -12.84 16.51 -9.18
N THR A 123 -12.76 17.22 -8.05
CA THR A 123 -11.62 18.12 -7.75
C THR A 123 -11.51 18.58 -6.29
N ALA A 124 -12.43 18.23 -5.38
CA ALA A 124 -12.33 18.65 -3.97
C ALA A 124 -11.30 17.83 -3.15
N MET A 125 -10.94 16.61 -3.58
CA MET A 125 -10.04 15.71 -2.84
C MET A 125 -8.54 15.96 -3.11
N ALA A 126 -8.16 16.87 -4.02
CA ALA A 126 -6.77 17.09 -4.39
C ALA A 126 -6.00 18.09 -3.49
N ARG A 127 -6.66 18.74 -2.53
CA ARG A 127 -6.05 19.77 -1.66
C ARG A 127 -5.31 19.21 -0.43
N VAL A 128 -5.30 17.89 -0.23
CA VAL A 128 -4.62 17.23 0.90
C VAL A 128 -3.12 17.04 0.65
N PHE A 129 -2.66 17.12 -0.60
CA PHE A 129 -1.26 16.94 -0.99
C PHE A 129 -0.65 18.20 -1.59
N ASP A 130 -1.03 19.37 -1.08
CA ASP A 130 -0.29 20.60 -1.37
C ASP A 130 1.11 20.48 -0.72
N PRO A 131 2.22 20.67 -1.44
CA PRO A 131 3.59 20.48 -0.93
C PRO A 131 4.01 21.48 0.16
N VAL A 132 3.12 22.39 0.58
CA VAL A 132 3.37 23.40 1.59
C VAL A 132 2.68 22.97 2.91
N PRO A 133 3.43 22.56 3.95
CA PRO A 133 2.83 22.22 5.23
C PRO A 133 2.22 23.47 5.90
N PRO A 134 1.10 23.33 6.65
CA PRO A 134 0.57 24.45 7.43
C PRO A 134 1.61 24.90 8.47
N GLY A 135 2.04 26.16 8.38
CA GLY A 135 3.12 26.72 9.21
C GLY A 135 4.45 26.99 8.47
N GLY A 136 4.53 26.71 7.18
CA GLY A 136 5.69 27.09 6.35
C GLY A 136 5.79 28.60 6.15
N LEU A 137 6.99 29.16 6.30
CA LEU A 137 7.28 30.59 6.10
C LEU A 137 7.32 31.01 4.61
N CYS A 138 7.25 30.05 3.67
CA CYS A 138 7.20 30.30 2.22
C CYS A 138 5.81 29.93 1.69
N ALA A 139 5.05 30.91 1.19
CA ALA A 139 3.72 30.69 0.60
C ALA A 139 3.77 30.08 -0.81
N ALA A 140 4.93 30.11 -1.49
CA ALA A 140 5.14 29.47 -2.80
C ALA A 140 6.62 29.09 -2.99
N ALA A 141 6.87 27.97 -3.69
CA ALA A 141 8.22 27.44 -3.92
C ALA A 141 9.14 28.41 -4.69
N GLU A 142 8.58 29.28 -5.52
CA GLU A 142 9.31 30.25 -6.33
C GLU A 142 10.02 31.34 -5.49
N ILE A 143 9.56 31.60 -4.27
CA ILE A 143 10.10 32.65 -3.38
C ILE A 143 11.29 32.12 -2.55
N CYS A 144 11.42 30.80 -2.44
CA CYS A 144 12.43 30.13 -1.60
C CYS A 144 13.75 29.86 -2.38
N ARG A 145 13.86 30.23 -3.67
CA ARG A 145 15.12 30.20 -4.42
C ARG A 145 15.91 31.48 -4.18
N LEU A 146 16.79 31.48 -3.18
CA LEU A 146 17.92 32.40 -3.14
C LEU A 146 18.76 32.20 -4.41
N PRO A 147 18.97 33.22 -5.26
CA PRO A 147 19.96 33.12 -6.32
C PRO A 147 21.33 32.96 -5.67
N ARG A 148 21.92 31.77 -5.79
CA ARG A 148 23.38 31.59 -5.64
C ARG A 148 24.01 32.36 -6.78
N ASN A 149 24.25 33.65 -6.58
CA ASN A 149 25.29 34.47 -7.20
C ASN A 149 25.05 35.93 -6.76
N LEU A 150 25.76 36.33 -5.71
CA LEU A 150 26.31 37.69 -5.65
C LEU A 150 27.84 37.55 -5.73
N PRO A 151 28.53 38.45 -6.46
CA PRO A 151 29.98 38.46 -6.58
C PRO A 151 30.69 38.75 -5.25
#